data_AF-A0A3M2TT12-F1
#
_entry.id   AF-A0A3M2TT12-F1
#
_cell.length_a   1.000
_cell.length_b   1.000
_cell.length_c   1.000
_cell.angle_alpha   90.00
_cell.angle_beta   90.00
_cell.angle_gamma   90.00
#
_symmetry.space_group_name_H-M   'P 1'
#
loop_
_entity.id
_entity.type
_entity.pdbx_description
1 polymer ?
#
loop_
_entity_poly.entity_id
_entity_poly.type
_entity_poly.pdbx_seq_one_letter_code
_entity_poly.pdbx_strand_id
1 'polypeptide(L)'
;YIAMALRTPTQYAEEIKIRYACALAKLAGAGETIKVPSVGDRPPRELSRQALAEVVEPRYDELFTLIQAELRRSGYEDLIPAGIVLTGGTAKMEGAVELAEEI
;
A
#
# COMPACT_ATOMS: atom_id res chain seq x y z
N TYR A 1 6.07 -3.12 -8.09
CA TYR A 1 6.50 -4.06 -7.04
C TYR A 1 5.48 -5.18 -6.82
N ILE A 2 4.17 -4.91 -6.75
CA ILE A 2 3.11 -5.93 -6.60
C ILE A 2 3.19 -7.04 -7.67
N ALA A 3 3.34 -6.69 -8.95
CA ALA A 3 3.47 -7.67 -10.05
C ALA A 3 4.60 -8.68 -9.81
N MET A 4 5.76 -8.19 -9.34
CA MET A 4 6.93 -9.00 -9.02
C MET A 4 6.71 -9.85 -7.76
N ALA A 5 6.21 -9.23 -6.68
CA ALA A 5 5.96 -9.91 -5.41
C ALA A 5 4.93 -11.04 -5.56
N LEU A 6 3.83 -10.76 -6.26
CA LEU A 6 2.77 -11.72 -6.49
C LEU A 6 3.02 -12.62 -7.69
N ARG A 7 4.09 -12.41 -8.48
CA ARG A 7 4.38 -13.14 -9.73
C ARG A 7 3.16 -13.19 -10.65
N THR A 8 2.56 -12.03 -10.89
CA THR A 8 1.37 -11.83 -11.73
C THR A 8 1.67 -10.78 -12.82
N PRO A 9 1.08 -10.87 -14.02
CA PRO A 9 1.25 -9.84 -15.04
C PRO A 9 0.87 -8.43 -14.56
N THR A 10 1.56 -7.41 -15.07
CA THR A 10 1.41 -6.01 -14.60
C THR A 10 -0.03 -5.50 -14.64
N GLN A 11 -0.79 -5.84 -15.69
CA GLN A 11 -2.19 -5.44 -15.81
C GLN A 11 -3.04 -5.95 -14.63
N TYR A 12 -2.86 -7.22 -14.24
CA TYR A 12 -3.59 -7.82 -13.12
C TYR A 12 -3.08 -7.31 -11.78
N ALA A 13 -1.78 -7.03 -11.65
CA ALA A 13 -1.24 -6.41 -10.46
C ALA A 13 -1.88 -5.05 -10.16
N GLU A 14 -2.12 -4.24 -11.19
CA GLU A 14 -2.77 -2.94 -11.05
C GLU A 14 -4.24 -3.07 -10.65
N GLU A 15 -4.97 -3.98 -11.30
CA GLU A 15 -6.35 -4.28 -10.91
C GLU A 15 -6.46 -4.79 -9.47
N ILE A 16 -5.56 -5.69 -9.06
CA ILE A 16 -5.48 -6.21 -7.69
C ILE A 16 -5.17 -5.07 -6.71
N LYS A 17 -4.24 -4.17 -7.05
CA LYS A 17 -3.90 -3.01 -6.23
C LYS A 17 -5.13 -2.14 -6.01
N ILE A 18 -5.85 -1.78 -7.07
CA ILE A 18 -7.01 -0.89 -6.98
C ILE A 18 -8.13 -1.50 -6.15
N ARG A 19 -8.33 -2.82 -6.23
CA ARG A 19 -9.47 -3.50 -5.60
C ARG A 19 -9.23 -3.97 -4.17
N TYR A 20 -8.01 -4.41 -3.86
CA TYR A 20 -7.75 -5.21 -2.65
C TYR A 20 -6.58 -4.71 -1.81
N ALA A 21 -5.74 -3.79 -2.31
CA ALA A 21 -4.59 -3.34 -1.54
C ALA A 21 -4.99 -2.52 -0.32
N CYS A 22 -4.17 -2.63 0.72
CA CYS A 22 -4.25 -1.85 1.93
C CYS A 22 -2.82 -1.45 2.31
N ALA A 23 -2.63 -0.20 2.71
CA ALA A 23 -1.37 0.33 3.18
C ALA A 23 -1.06 -0.06 4.64
N LEU A 24 -2.00 -0.67 5.36
CA LEU A 24 -1.82 -1.07 6.75
C LEU A 24 -2.36 -2.50 6.96
N ALA A 25 -1.46 -3.48 7.04
CA ALA A 25 -1.78 -4.91 7.00
C ALA A 25 -2.71 -5.36 8.12
N LYS A 26 -2.67 -4.71 9.29
CA LYS A 26 -3.61 -4.99 10.39
C LYS A 26 -5.07 -4.65 10.08
N LEU A 27 -5.33 -3.82 9.06
CA LEU A 27 -6.69 -3.52 8.58
C LEU A 27 -7.16 -4.51 7.51
N ALA A 28 -6.24 -5.26 6.87
CA ALA A 28 -6.61 -6.30 5.93
C ALA A 28 -7.18 -7.51 6.68
N GLY A 29 -8.44 -7.87 6.38
CA GLY A 29 -9.14 -8.94 7.07
C GLY A 29 -8.42 -10.29 6.98
N ALA A 30 -8.13 -10.91 8.13
CA ALA A 30 -7.36 -12.16 8.25
C ALA A 30 -7.99 -13.38 7.52
N GLY A 31 -9.26 -13.31 7.13
CA GLY A 31 -9.97 -14.37 6.39
C GLY A 31 -10.23 -14.05 4.91
N GLU A 32 -9.87 -12.86 4.44
CA GLU A 32 -10.14 -12.46 3.05
C GLU A 32 -9.08 -13.02 2.12
N THR A 33 -9.52 -13.68 1.04
CA THR A 33 -8.65 -14.25 0.01
C THR A 33 -8.92 -13.60 -1.34
N ILE A 34 -7.86 -13.50 -2.15
CA ILE A 34 -7.88 -12.91 -3.48
C ILE A 34 -7.36 -13.92 -4.50
N LYS A 35 -8.00 -13.94 -5.67
CA LYS A 35 -7.56 -14.76 -6.80
C LYS A 35 -6.56 -13.99 -7.63
N VAL A 36 -5.34 -14.52 -7.74
CA VAL A 36 -4.21 -13.88 -8.42
C VAL A 36 -3.82 -14.68 -9.66
N PRO A 37 -4.00 -14.13 -10.87
CA PRO A 37 -3.52 -14.74 -12.10
C PRO A 37 -2.00 -14.97 -12.05
N SER A 38 -1.55 -16.14 -12.50
CA SER A 38 -0.11 -16.45 -12.57
C SER A 38 0.50 -15.99 -13.89
N VAL A 39 1.82 -15.83 -13.93
CA VAL A 39 2.55 -15.62 -15.19
C VAL A 39 2.69 -16.94 -15.96
N GLY A 40 2.46 -16.90 -17.27
CA GLY A 40 2.47 -18.05 -18.18
C GLY A 40 1.20 -18.90 -18.07
N ASP A 41 1.24 -20.14 -18.56
CA ASP A 41 0.08 -21.07 -18.57
C ASP A 41 -0.20 -21.73 -17.20
N ARG A 42 0.27 -21.12 -16.10
CA ARG A 42 0.04 -21.65 -14.76
C ARG A 42 -1.34 -21.24 -14.27
N PRO A 43 -2.04 -22.12 -13.52
CA PRO A 43 -3.34 -21.79 -12.96
C PRO A 43 -3.24 -20.58 -12.02
N PRO A 44 -4.32 -19.78 -11.88
CA PRO A 44 -4.43 -18.75 -10.85
C PRO A 44 -4.24 -19.34 -9.45
N ARG A 45 -3.71 -18.54 -8.54
CA ARG A 45 -3.48 -18.90 -7.14
C ARG A 45 -4.39 -18.09 -6.23
N GLU A 46 -4.74 -18.65 -5.09
CA GLU A 46 -5.38 -17.89 -4.01
C GLU A 46 -4.32 -17.44 -3.01
N LEU A 47 -4.41 -16.17 -2.60
CA LEU A 47 -3.55 -15.55 -1.60
C LEU A 47 -4.42 -14.81 -0.60
N SER A 48 -3.99 -14.70 0.65
CA SER A 48 -4.68 -13.83 1.60
C SER A 48 -4.53 -12.36 1.19
N ARG A 49 -5.56 -11.56 1.44
CA ARG A 49 -5.47 -10.10 1.25
C ARG A 49 -4.43 -9.48 2.18
N GLN A 50 -4.25 -10.06 3.36
CA GLN A 50 -3.18 -9.69 4.29
C GLN A 50 -1.79 -9.84 3.65
N ALA A 51 -1.52 -10.92 2.92
CA ALA A 51 -0.24 -11.10 2.22
C ALA A 51 -0.02 -10.04 1.12
N LEU A 52 -1.08 -9.53 0.49
CA LEU A 52 -0.98 -8.36 -0.39
C LEU A 52 -0.66 -7.09 0.39
N ALA A 53 -1.30 -6.87 1.54
CA ALA A 53 -1.04 -5.70 2.37
C ALA A 53 0.40 -5.67 2.90
N GLU A 54 0.95 -6.82 3.31
CA GLU A 54 2.36 -6.97 3.72
C GLU A 54 3.37 -6.63 2.59
N VAL A 55 2.92 -6.68 1.33
CA VAL A 55 3.72 -6.23 0.18
C VAL A 55 3.59 -4.71 -0.04
N VAL A 56 2.45 -4.12 0.31
CA VAL A 56 2.09 -2.71 0.03
C VAL A 56 2.55 -1.78 1.14
N GLU A 57 2.32 -2.15 2.39
CA GLU A 57 2.63 -1.37 3.60
C GLU A 57 4.08 -0.86 3.63
N PRO A 58 5.13 -1.69 3.41
CA PRO A 58 6.51 -1.20 3.47
C PRO A 58 6.81 -0.08 2.47
N ARG A 59 6.07 -0.02 1.35
CA ARG A 59 6.29 1.02 0.35
C ARG A 59 5.61 2.34 0.73
N TYR A 60 4.48 2.29 1.42
CA TYR A 60 3.85 3.49 1.98
C TYR A 60 4.62 3.99 3.19
N ASP A 61 5.10 3.08 4.05
CA ASP A 61 5.94 3.40 5.20
C ASP A 61 7.23 4.13 4.77
N GLU A 62 7.93 3.59 3.78
CA GLU A 62 9.10 4.25 3.18
C GLU A 62 8.77 5.64 2.63
N LEU A 63 7.63 5.79 1.93
CA LEU A 63 7.21 7.09 1.38
C LEU A 63 6.90 8.11 2.47
N PHE A 64 6.16 7.73 3.50
CA PHE A 64 5.82 8.61 4.60
C PHE A 64 7.05 8.97 5.45
N THR A 65 7.96 8.02 5.67
CA THR A 65 9.26 8.29 6.31
C THR A 65 10.08 9.31 5.54
N LEU A 66 10.13 9.21 4.21
CA LEU A 66 10.80 10.20 3.36
C LEU A 66 10.12 11.58 3.42
N ILE A 67 8.78 11.60 3.46
CA ILE A 67 8.01 12.85 3.61
C ILE A 67 8.30 13.51 4.97
N GLN A 68 8.28 12.74 6.07
CA GLN A 68 8.60 13.25 7.40
C GLN A 68 10.04 13.80 7.47
N ALA A 69 11.00 13.09 6.86
CA ALA A 69 12.37 13.56 6.77
C ALA A 69 12.50 14.89 5.99
N GLU A 70 11.69 15.10 4.94
CA GLU A 70 11.64 16.34 4.20
C GLU A 70 11.03 17.50 5.02
N LEU A 71 9.96 17.23 5.77
CA LEU A 71 9.35 18.21 6.68
C LEU A 71 10.32 18.66 7.77
N ARG A 72 11.08 17.71 8.33
CA ARG A 72 12.19 17.99 9.26
C ARG A 72 13.27 18.84 8.61
N ARG A 73 13.77 18.43 7.44
CA ARG A 73 14.86 19.13 6.74
C ARG A 73 14.48 20.55 6.37
N SER A 74 13.23 20.79 6.01
CA SER A 74 12.71 22.11 5.66
C SER A 74 12.37 22.98 6.87
N GLY A 75 12.30 22.41 8.08
CA GLY A 75 11.95 23.11 9.32
C GLY A 75 10.44 23.38 9.47
N TYR A 76 9.61 22.73 8.65
CA TYR A 76 8.15 22.91 8.69
C TYR A 76 7.43 21.90 9.59
N GLU A 77 8.09 20.83 10.07
CA GLU A 77 7.45 19.79 10.89
C GLU A 77 6.62 20.37 12.05
N ASP A 78 7.19 21.29 12.82
CA ASP A 78 6.53 21.93 13.97
C ASP A 78 5.56 23.07 13.57
N LEU A 79 5.48 23.42 12.28
CA LEU A 79 4.71 24.55 11.77
C LEU A 79 3.38 24.13 11.09
N ILE A 80 2.97 22.87 11.24
CA ILE A 80 1.78 22.32 10.59
C ILE A 80 0.75 21.85 11.64
N PRO A 81 0.20 22.75 12.49
CA PRO A 81 -0.77 22.38 13.52
C PRO A 81 -2.12 21.94 12.94
N ALA A 82 -2.40 22.28 11.68
CA ALA A 82 -3.62 21.88 10.97
C ALA A 82 -3.54 20.47 10.37
N GLY A 83 -2.37 19.81 10.43
CA GLY A 83 -2.14 18.50 9.84
C GLY A 83 -1.82 18.52 8.34
N ILE A 84 -1.75 17.32 7.76
CA ILE A 84 -1.31 17.08 6.38
C ILE A 84 -2.50 16.64 5.52
N VAL A 85 -2.57 17.14 4.28
CA VAL A 85 -3.55 16.68 3.29
C VAL A 85 -2.88 15.72 2.32
N LEU A 86 -3.30 14.45 2.33
CA LEU A 86 -2.91 13.48 1.32
C LEU A 86 -3.83 13.60 0.10
N THR A 87 -3.25 13.71 -1.09
CA THR A 87 -4.00 13.85 -2.35
C THR A 87 -3.36 13.05 -3.48
N GLY A 88 -4.01 13.04 -4.64
CA GLY A 88 -3.62 12.24 -5.81
C GLY A 88 -4.26 10.87 -5.84
N GLY A 89 -4.03 10.11 -6.92
CA GLY A 89 -4.66 8.80 -7.13
C GLY A 89 -4.29 7.77 -6.05
N THR A 90 -3.06 7.82 -5.55
CA THR A 90 -2.54 6.91 -4.52
C THR A 90 -3.08 7.21 -3.12
N ALA A 91 -3.65 8.41 -2.88
CA ALA A 91 -4.29 8.74 -1.61
C ALA A 91 -5.62 7.99 -1.39
N LYS A 92 -6.15 7.31 -2.41
CA LYS A 92 -7.34 6.44 -2.28
C LYS A 92 -7.03 5.08 -1.64
N MET A 93 -5.77 4.80 -1.32
CA MET A 93 -5.36 3.54 -0.72
C MET A 93 -5.96 3.39 0.67
N GLU A 94 -6.62 2.28 0.92
CA GLU A 94 -7.13 1.93 2.25
C GLU A 94 -5.98 1.82 3.24
N GLY A 95 -6.15 2.30 4.48
CA GLY A 95 -5.11 2.25 5.50
C GLY A 95 -4.00 3.30 5.34
N ALA A 96 -4.05 4.17 4.32
CA ALA A 96 -2.99 5.14 4.08
C ALA A 96 -2.98 6.29 5.09
N VAL A 97 -4.15 6.69 5.61
CA VAL A 97 -4.24 7.73 6.64
C VAL A 97 -3.76 7.17 7.96
N GLU A 98 -4.23 5.98 8.31
CA GLU A 98 -3.90 5.28 9.55
C GLU A 98 -2.40 4.98 9.65
N LEU A 99 -1.78 4.52 8.55
CA LEU A 99 -0.32 4.34 8.52
C LEU A 99 0.42 5.68 8.63
N ALA A 100 -0.07 6.75 8.00
CA ALA A 100 0.56 8.07 8.10
C ALA A 100 0.48 8.64 9.52
N GLU A 101 -0.54 8.30 10.31
CA GLU A 101 -0.66 8.69 11.72
C GLU A 101 0.28 7.90 12.65
N GLU A 102 0.75 6.72 12.22
CA GLU A 102 1.71 5.88 12.97
C GLU A 102 3.18 6.33 12.78
N ILE A 103 3.45 7.21 11.82
CA ILE A 103 4.79 7.68 11.43
C ILE A 103 5.02 9.11 11.92
#